data_AF-A0A5J4UM46-F1
#
_entry.id   AF-A0A5J4UM46-F1
#
_cell.length_a   1.000
_cell.length_b   1.000
_cell.length_c   1.000
_cell.angle_alpha   90.00
_cell.angle_beta   90.00
_cell.angle_gamma   90.00
#
_symmetry.space_group_name_H-M   'P 1'
#
loop_
_entity.id
_entity.type
_entity.pdbx_description
1 polymer ?
#
loop_
_entity_poly.entity_id
_entity_poly.type
_entity_poly.pdbx_seq_one_letter_code
_entity_poly.pdbx_strand_id
1 'polypeptide(L)'
;MKGRAIETQMINIYLSELINVGYGRALIISVSTAGGTEEQGDMEIRDGLQQISDFFRDIHNGRNNNNNYPSFPPQPVLAKTCLEQIEEEGGNEEVESQIINKQKDFYINIKDQANRAKVGFLNFYINRRNTKRW
;
A
#
# COMPACT_ATOMS: atom_id res chain seq x y z
N MET A 1 -3.53 20.87 -23.16
CA MET A 1 -2.50 20.91 -22.09
C MET A 1 -3.03 21.39 -20.73
N LYS A 2 -3.98 22.35 -20.65
CA LYS A 2 -4.55 22.81 -19.36
C LYS A 2 -5.38 21.76 -18.59
N GLY A 3 -6.14 20.89 -19.28
CA GLY A 3 -6.99 19.88 -18.62
C GLY A 3 -6.21 18.84 -17.79
N ARG A 4 -5.11 18.32 -18.34
CA ARG A 4 -4.28 17.30 -17.66
C ARG A 4 -3.63 17.80 -16.37
N ALA A 5 -3.29 19.10 -16.30
CA ALA A 5 -2.70 19.70 -15.10
C ALA A 5 -3.72 19.82 -13.95
N ILE A 6 -4.99 20.10 -14.27
CA ILE A 6 -6.08 20.19 -13.30
C ILE A 6 -6.42 18.80 -12.75
N GLU A 7 -6.47 17.78 -13.60
CA GLU A 7 -6.66 16.38 -13.20
C GLU A 7 -5.56 15.92 -12.24
N THR A 8 -4.29 16.17 -12.56
CA THR A 8 -3.17 15.84 -11.66
C THR A 8 -3.26 16.56 -10.31
N GLN A 9 -3.66 17.84 -10.28
CA GLN A 9 -3.84 18.57 -9.03
C GLN A 9 -4.98 18.00 -8.19
N MET A 10 -6.11 17.65 -8.80
CA MET A 10 -7.26 17.06 -8.13
C MET A 10 -6.92 15.70 -7.50
N ILE A 11 -6.17 14.86 -8.21
CA ILE A 11 -5.70 13.56 -7.69
C ILE A 11 -4.79 13.74 -6.48
N ASN A 12 -3.91 14.73 -6.51
CA ASN A 12 -3.00 15.00 -5.40
C ASN A 12 -3.75 15.45 -4.15
N ILE A 13 -4.80 16.26 -4.31
CA ILE A 13 -5.68 16.68 -3.21
C ILE A 13 -6.38 15.44 -2.63
N TYR A 14 -6.98 14.60 -3.48
CA TYR A 14 -7.68 13.39 -3.05
C TYR A 14 -6.76 12.38 -2.33
N LEU A 15 -5.53 12.16 -2.84
CA LEU A 15 -4.54 11.29 -2.20
C LEU A 15 -4.16 11.82 -0.81
N SER A 16 -3.99 13.14 -0.66
CA SER A 16 -3.72 13.77 0.63
C SER A 16 -4.89 13.56 1.60
N GLU A 17 -6.13 13.77 1.15
CA GLU A 17 -7.33 13.53 1.97
C GLU A 17 -7.44 12.08 2.44
N LEU A 18 -7.22 11.10 1.55
CA LEU A 18 -7.21 9.68 1.90
C LEU A 18 -6.20 9.37 3.02
N ILE A 19 -4.98 9.86 2.90
CA ILE A 19 -3.94 9.61 3.91
C ILE A 19 -4.29 10.34 5.21
N ASN A 20 -4.82 11.56 5.14
CA ASN A 20 -5.24 12.30 6.33
C ASN A 20 -6.37 11.61 7.11
N VAL A 21 -7.29 10.92 6.41
CA VAL A 21 -8.34 10.12 7.07
C VAL A 21 -7.87 8.74 7.53
N GLY A 22 -6.57 8.43 7.42
CA GLY A 22 -5.99 7.20 7.94
C GLY A 22 -6.15 6.01 7.00
N TYR A 23 -6.20 6.22 5.68
CA TYR A 23 -6.33 5.11 4.72
C TYR A 23 -5.26 4.03 4.89
N GLY A 24 -4.02 4.40 5.23
CA GLY A 24 -2.96 3.42 5.54
C GLY A 24 -3.33 2.50 6.70
N ARG A 25 -3.91 3.07 7.77
CA ARG A 25 -4.40 2.31 8.93
C ARG A 25 -5.54 1.38 8.55
N ALA A 26 -6.50 1.89 7.77
CA ALA A 26 -7.65 1.11 7.31
C ALA A 26 -7.23 -0.12 6.49
N LEU A 27 -6.21 0.03 5.63
CA LEU A 27 -5.66 -1.10 4.85
C LEU A 27 -5.10 -2.20 5.75
N ILE A 28 -4.32 -1.84 6.79
CA ILE A 28 -3.73 -2.82 7.71
C ILE A 28 -4.80 -3.48 8.59
N ILE A 29 -5.71 -2.70 9.15
CA ILE A 29 -6.82 -3.24 9.97
C ILE A 29 -7.65 -4.24 9.15
N SER A 30 -7.87 -3.96 7.86
CA SER A 30 -8.56 -4.89 6.97
C SER A 30 -7.81 -6.23 6.84
N VAL A 31 -6.49 -6.20 6.69
CA VAL A 31 -5.66 -7.42 6.61
C VAL A 31 -5.68 -8.18 7.94
N SER A 32 -5.47 -7.49 9.07
CA SER A 32 -5.48 -8.09 10.41
C SER A 32 -6.83 -8.74 10.73
N THR A 33 -7.93 -8.11 10.35
CA THR A 33 -9.27 -8.65 10.58
C THR A 33 -9.51 -9.92 9.76
N ALA A 34 -9.07 -9.94 8.49
CA ALA A 34 -9.18 -11.11 7.63
C ALA A 34 -8.35 -12.31 8.14
N GLY A 35 -7.15 -12.04 8.69
CA GLY A 35 -6.29 -13.05 9.33
C GLY A 35 -6.94 -13.81 10.50
N GLY A 36 -7.93 -13.22 11.16
CA GLY A 36 -8.69 -13.85 12.25
C GLY A 36 -9.86 -14.73 11.80
N THR A 37 -10.15 -14.82 10.51
CA THR A 37 -11.33 -15.50 9.96
C THR A 37 -10.97 -16.72 9.09
N GLU A 38 -11.79 -17.77 9.11
CA GLU A 38 -11.55 -18.97 8.30
C GLU A 38 -11.74 -18.74 6.79
N GLU A 39 -11.14 -19.61 5.95
CA GLU A 39 -11.30 -19.89 4.48
C GLU A 39 -11.54 -18.70 3.52
N GLN A 40 -12.52 -17.83 3.78
CA GLN A 40 -12.63 -16.50 3.18
C GLN A 40 -11.44 -15.61 3.59
N GLY A 41 -10.91 -15.75 4.81
CA GLY A 41 -9.76 -14.97 5.27
C GLY A 41 -8.57 -14.93 4.29
N ASP A 42 -8.28 -16.04 3.60
CA ASP A 42 -7.12 -16.13 2.70
C ASP A 42 -7.22 -15.22 1.47
N MET A 43 -8.42 -15.09 0.88
CA MET A 43 -8.64 -14.26 -0.31
C MET A 43 -8.59 -12.77 0.07
N GLU A 44 -9.25 -12.42 1.17
CA GLU A 44 -9.28 -11.07 1.72
C GLU A 44 -7.89 -10.61 2.14
N ILE A 45 -7.08 -11.48 2.77
CA ILE A 45 -5.68 -11.22 3.08
C ILE A 45 -4.89 -10.97 1.79
N ARG A 46 -5.01 -11.84 0.79
CA ARG A 46 -4.31 -11.69 -0.50
C ARG A 46 -4.66 -10.34 -1.15
N ASP A 47 -5.94 -10.00 -1.21
CA ASP A 47 -6.42 -8.79 -1.87
C ASP A 47 -6.04 -7.53 -1.09
N GLY A 48 -6.06 -7.57 0.24
CA GLY A 48 -5.55 -6.49 1.08
C GLY A 48 -4.05 -6.25 0.91
N LEU A 49 -3.25 -7.31 0.89
CA LEU A 49 -1.80 -7.23 0.65
C LEU A 49 -1.47 -6.73 -0.76
N GLN A 50 -2.24 -7.15 -1.77
CA GLN A 50 -2.10 -6.66 -3.14
C GLN A 50 -2.46 -5.16 -3.23
N GLN A 51 -3.54 -4.72 -2.57
CA GLN A 51 -3.92 -3.30 -2.50
C GLN A 51 -2.85 -2.44 -1.84
N ILE A 52 -2.28 -2.89 -0.71
CA ILE A 52 -1.14 -2.24 -0.05
C ILE A 52 0.02 -2.10 -1.04
N SER A 53 0.42 -3.22 -1.67
CA SER A 53 1.54 -3.25 -2.61
C SER A 53 1.36 -2.28 -3.78
N ASP A 54 0.17 -2.28 -4.40
CA ASP A 54 -0.14 -1.42 -5.54
C ASP A 54 -0.19 0.05 -5.13
N PHE A 55 -0.81 0.36 -3.99
CA PHE A 55 -0.88 1.72 -3.47
C PHE A 55 0.53 2.30 -3.23
N PHE A 56 1.40 1.54 -2.56
CA PHE A 56 2.77 1.99 -2.29
C PHE A 56 3.63 2.09 -3.55
N ARG A 57 3.48 1.14 -4.49
CA ARG A 57 4.16 1.23 -5.79
C ARG A 57 3.75 2.50 -6.53
N ASP A 58 2.46 2.79 -6.59
CA ASP A 58 1.93 3.90 -7.36
C ASP A 58 2.26 5.24 -6.71
N ILE A 59 2.18 5.35 -5.39
CA ILE A 59 2.57 6.58 -4.68
C ILE A 59 4.09 6.83 -4.75
N HIS A 60 4.90 5.78 -4.78
CA HIS A 60 6.36 5.89 -4.87
C HIS A 60 6.85 6.19 -6.30
N ASN A 61 6.30 5.51 -7.31
CA ASN A 61 6.75 5.63 -8.71
C ASN A 61 5.92 6.64 -9.52
N GLY A 62 4.84 7.14 -8.95
CA GLY A 62 3.77 7.78 -9.72
C GLY A 62 2.99 6.75 -10.52
N ARG A 63 1.87 7.20 -11.09
CA ARG A 63 1.02 6.40 -11.97
C ARG A 63 1.06 6.98 -13.38
N ASN A 64 1.39 6.14 -14.37
CA ASN A 64 1.33 6.51 -15.79
C ASN A 64 -0.09 6.28 -16.36
N ASN A 65 -0.40 6.87 -17.52
CA ASN A 65 -1.74 6.81 -18.10
C ASN A 65 -2.10 5.45 -18.75
N ASN A 66 -1.26 4.42 -18.64
CA ASN A 66 -1.47 3.15 -19.33
C ASN A 66 -2.49 2.24 -18.62
N ASN A 67 -2.92 2.59 -17.41
CA ASN A 67 -3.66 1.67 -16.53
C ASN A 67 -5.17 1.99 -16.40
N ASN A 68 -5.79 2.74 -17.33
CA ASN A 68 -7.18 3.25 -17.20
C ASN A 68 -7.45 4.16 -15.98
N TYR A 69 -6.42 4.44 -15.17
CA TYR A 69 -6.50 5.28 -13.98
C TYR A 69 -5.87 6.65 -14.22
N PRO A 70 -6.29 7.67 -13.45
CA PRO A 70 -5.70 9.00 -13.53
C PRO A 70 -4.20 8.99 -13.19
N SER A 71 -3.40 9.72 -13.97
CA SER A 71 -1.95 9.78 -13.80
C SER A 71 -1.53 10.84 -12.78
N PHE A 72 -0.52 10.53 -11.97
CA PHE A 72 0.08 11.46 -11.01
C PHE A 72 1.58 11.19 -10.84
N PRO A 73 2.40 12.22 -10.54
CA PRO A 73 3.83 12.04 -10.30
C PRO A 73 4.08 11.33 -8.96
N PRO A 74 5.28 10.77 -8.73
CA PRO A 74 5.70 10.31 -7.40
C PRO A 74 5.34 11.26 -6.26
N GLN A 75 4.81 10.73 -5.16
CA GLN A 75 4.38 11.47 -3.96
C GLN A 75 5.11 10.98 -2.69
N PRO A 76 6.43 11.22 -2.54
CA PRO A 76 7.22 10.65 -1.46
C PRO A 76 6.82 11.12 -0.06
N VAL A 77 6.33 12.36 0.09
CA VAL A 77 5.88 12.91 1.39
C VAL A 77 4.61 12.18 1.89
N LEU A 78 3.67 11.96 0.97
CA LEU A 78 2.44 11.24 1.25
C LEU A 78 2.73 9.76 1.54
N ALA A 79 3.62 9.14 0.77
CA ALA A 79 4.09 7.78 1.01
C ALA A 79 4.69 7.61 2.42
N LYS A 80 5.51 8.57 2.86
CA LYS A 80 6.09 8.59 4.22
C LYS A 80 5.01 8.60 5.30
N THR A 81 4.06 9.51 5.18
CA THR A 81 2.96 9.68 6.14
C THR A 81 2.11 8.41 6.25
N CYS A 82 1.83 7.78 5.11
CA CYS A 82 1.09 6.52 5.08
C CYS A 82 1.88 5.36 5.70
N LEU A 83 3.19 5.28 5.48
CA LEU A 83 4.04 4.26 6.14
C LEU A 83 4.13 4.48 7.65
N GLU A 84 4.22 5.72 8.11
CA GLU A 84 4.22 6.04 9.54
C GLU A 84 2.91 5.60 10.20
N GLN A 85 1.77 5.85 9.56
CA GLN A 85 0.47 5.35 10.02
C GLN A 85 0.38 3.83 10.08
N ILE A 86 0.95 3.13 9.09
CA ILE A 86 0.99 1.66 9.05
C ILE A 86 1.85 1.11 10.17
N GLU A 87 3.03 1.70 10.39
CA GLU A 87 3.94 1.30 11.45
C GLU A 87 3.35 1.54 12.85
N GLU A 88 2.68 2.68 13.05
CA GLU A 88 2.00 3.01 14.31
C GLU A 88 0.93 1.96 14.70
N GLU A 89 0.34 1.28 13.73
CA GLU A 89 -0.67 0.22 13.93
C GLU A 89 -0.05 -1.20 13.90
N GLY A 90 1.28 -1.34 13.87
CA GLY A 90 1.96 -2.65 13.81
C GLY A 90 1.82 -3.35 12.46
N GLY A 91 1.63 -2.60 11.38
CA GLY A 91 1.36 -3.15 10.06
C GLY A 91 2.56 -3.88 9.43
N ASN A 92 3.80 -3.58 9.85
CA ASN A 92 4.96 -4.36 9.43
C ASN A 92 4.91 -5.77 10.01
N GLU A 93 4.59 -5.90 11.30
CA GLU A 93 4.42 -7.19 11.98
C GLU A 93 3.25 -7.98 11.40
N GLU A 94 2.13 -7.31 11.10
CA GLU A 94 0.98 -7.92 10.44
C GLU A 94 1.40 -8.53 9.10
N VAL A 95 2.03 -7.75 8.22
CA VAL A 95 2.47 -8.22 6.89
C VAL A 95 3.49 -9.36 7.02
N GLU A 96 4.42 -9.28 7.98
CA GLU A 96 5.39 -10.35 8.23
C GLU A 96 4.74 -11.65 8.71
N SER A 97 3.70 -11.56 9.53
CA SER A 97 2.94 -12.73 9.99
C SER A 97 2.29 -13.48 8.82
N GLN A 98 1.86 -12.76 7.78
CA GLN A 98 1.24 -13.36 6.60
C GLN A 98 2.24 -14.11 5.70
N ILE A 99 3.55 -13.86 5.83
CA ILE A 99 4.59 -14.62 5.09
C ILE A 99 4.65 -16.09 5.55
N ILE A 100 4.42 -16.33 6.85
CA ILE A 100 4.41 -17.68 7.43
C ILE A 100 3.02 -18.33 7.44
N ASN A 101 2.00 -17.61 6.96
CA ASN A 101 0.63 -18.10 6.91
C ASN A 101 0.57 -19.44 6.15
N LYS A 102 -0.04 -20.44 6.79
CA LYS A 102 -0.37 -21.74 6.22
C LYS A 102 -1.74 -21.62 5.55
N GLN A 103 -1.77 -20.89 4.44
CA GLN A 103 -2.94 -20.74 3.58
C GLN A 103 -3.69 -22.07 3.43
N LYS A 104 -5.01 -22.05 3.55
CA LYS A 104 -5.89 -23.21 3.33
C LYS A 104 -6.02 -23.49 1.82
N ASP A 105 -6.07 -22.44 1.00
CA ASP A 105 -6.19 -22.57 -0.46
C ASP A 105 -4.82 -22.49 -1.16
N PHE A 106 -4.45 -23.55 -1.87
CA PHE A 106 -3.21 -23.64 -2.63
C PHE A 106 -3.17 -22.73 -3.87
N TYR A 107 -4.32 -22.25 -4.35
CA TYR A 107 -4.40 -21.33 -5.49
C TYR A 107 -4.21 -19.86 -5.10
N ILE A 108 -4.27 -19.55 -3.80
CA ILE A 108 -4.03 -18.21 -3.26
C ILE A 108 -2.56 -18.12 -2.88
N ASN A 109 -1.88 -17.05 -3.32
CA ASN A 109 -0.47 -16.83 -3.04
C ASN A 109 -0.27 -15.66 -2.06
N ILE A 110 -0.70 -15.86 -0.82
CA ILE A 110 -0.58 -14.85 0.25
C ILE A 110 0.89 -14.50 0.49
N LYS A 111 1.76 -15.51 0.47
CA LYS A 111 3.19 -15.33 0.73
C LYS A 111 3.86 -14.41 -0.28
N ASP A 112 3.55 -14.56 -1.57
CA ASP A 112 4.07 -13.66 -2.60
C ASP A 112 3.55 -12.23 -2.40
N GLN A 113 2.27 -12.06 -2.06
CA GLN A 113 1.71 -10.74 -1.80
C GLN A 113 2.29 -10.08 -0.55
N ALA A 114 2.50 -10.84 0.53
CA ALA A 114 3.13 -10.35 1.75
C ALA A 114 4.58 -9.91 1.46
N ASN A 115 5.33 -10.69 0.66
CA ASN A 115 6.66 -10.31 0.23
C ASN A 115 6.66 -9.05 -0.65
N ARG A 116 5.68 -8.89 -1.56
CA ARG A 116 5.53 -7.66 -2.37
C ARG A 116 5.22 -6.45 -1.51
N ALA A 117 4.33 -6.58 -0.53
CA ALA A 117 4.00 -5.50 0.41
C ALA A 117 5.24 -5.08 1.21
N LYS A 118 5.96 -6.07 1.76
CA LYS A 118 7.23 -5.85 2.47
C LYS A 118 8.29 -5.18 1.59
N VAL A 119 8.43 -5.60 0.33
CA VAL A 119 9.33 -4.94 -0.63
C VAL A 119 8.89 -3.51 -0.93
N GLY A 120 7.58 -3.26 -1.02
CA GLY A 120 7.02 -1.92 -1.16
C GLY A 120 7.43 -0.99 -0.01
N PHE A 121 7.31 -1.49 1.23
CA PHE A 121 7.75 -0.75 2.42
C PHE A 121 9.26 -0.50 2.41
N LEU A 122 10.08 -1.53 2.18
CA LEU A 122 11.54 -1.44 2.21
C LEU A 122 12.11 -0.54 1.10
N ASN A 123 11.56 -0.64 -0.12
CA ASN A 123 12.00 0.18 -1.25
C ASN A 123 11.83 1.68 -0.97
N PHE A 124 10.80 2.06 -0.23
CA PHE A 124 10.63 3.45 0.20
C PHE A 124 11.82 3.92 1.05
N TYR A 125 12.24 3.14 2.04
CA TYR A 125 13.34 3.51 2.95
C TYR A 125 14.73 3.45 2.30
N ILE A 126 14.91 2.60 1.28
CA ILE A 126 16.19 2.44 0.56
C ILE A 126 16.39 3.53 -0.50
N ASN A 127 15.31 4.03 -1.10
CA ASN A 127 15.42 5.02 -2.17
C ASN A 127 16.03 6.33 -1.64
N ARG A 128 17.21 6.69 -2.16
CA ARG A 128 17.96 7.90 -1.80
C ARG A 128 17.19 9.22 -2.00
N ARG A 129 16.11 9.22 -2.79
CA ARG A 129 15.21 10.38 -2.94
C ARG A 129 14.25 10.56 -1.76
N ASN A 130 14.11 9.55 -0.92
CA ASN A 130 13.24 9.52 0.28
C ASN A 130 14.07 9.63 1.57
N THR A 131 15.25 10.25 1.50
CA THR A 131 16.24 10.27 2.59
C THR A 131 15.61 10.61 3.93
N LYS A 132 15.76 9.69 4.89
CA LYS A 132 15.54 9.92 6.33
C LYS A 132 16.28 11.20 6.72
N ARG A 133 15.54 12.26 7.09
CA ARG A 133 16.10 13.28 7.98
C ARG A 133 16.07 12.69 9.37
N TRP A 134 17.27 12.55 9.93
CA TRP A 134 17.57 12.02 11.25
C TRP A 134 17.04 12.98 12.31
#